data_AF-A0A7W1AU08-F1
#
_entry.id   AF-A0A7W1AU08-F1
#
_cell.length_a   1.000
_cell.length_b   1.000
_cell.length_c   1.000
_cell.angle_alpha   90.00
_cell.angle_beta   90.00
_cell.angle_gamma   90.00
#
_symmetry.space_group_name_H-M   'P 1'
#
loop_
_entity.id
_entity.type
_entity.pdbx_description
1 polymer ?
#
loop_
_entity_poly.entity_id
_entity_poly.type
_entity_poly.pdbx_seq_one_letter_code
_entity_poly.pdbx_strand_id
1 'polypeptide(L)' 'MDDLTKEVLGSFATWKKDVLDLHTLFEAGGNDPASRTRVFDIVEQLVREGLLKELGNDFYALTEKGRAAAEGNRNLQ' A
#
# COMPACT_ATOMS: atom_id res chain seq x y z
N MET A 1 -12.19 -5.15 -3.03
CA MET A 1 -10.76 -4.78 -2.93
C MET A 1 -10.12 -5.10 -4.25
N ASP A 2 -9.76 -4.05 -4.98
CA ASP A 2 -9.04 -4.10 -6.25
C ASP A 2 -7.73 -4.87 -6.10
N ASP A 3 -7.33 -5.61 -7.13
CA ASP A 3 -6.11 -6.44 -7.11
C ASP A 3 -4.85 -5.59 -6.87
N LEU A 4 -4.84 -4.34 -7.35
CA LEU A 4 -3.75 -3.40 -7.08
C LEU A 4 -3.69 -2.97 -5.61
N THR A 5 -4.84 -2.80 -4.94
CA THR A 5 -4.89 -2.50 -3.50
C THR A 5 -4.32 -3.65 -2.68
N LYS A 6 -4.60 -4.88 -3.12
CA LYS A 6 -4.02 -6.10 -2.54
C LYS A 6 -2.51 -6.16 -2.71
N GLU A 7 -1.99 -5.81 -3.89
CA GLU A 7 -0.55 -5.76 -4.15
C GLU A 7 0.14 -4.66 -3.34
N VAL A 8 -0.45 -3.46 -3.26
CA VAL A 8 0.08 -2.34 -2.48
C VAL A 8 0.16 -2.73 -0.99
N LEU A 9 -0.92 -3.26 -0.40
CA LEU A 9 -0.92 -3.73 0.99
C LEU A 9 0.00 -4.94 1.20
N GLY A 10 0.02 -5.86 0.24
CA GLY A 10 0.89 -7.04 0.24
C GLY A 10 2.38 -6.69 0.17
N SER A 11 2.72 -5.56 -0.43
CA SER A 11 4.10 -5.04 -0.46
C SER A 11 4.60 -4.70 0.94
N PHE A 12 3.82 -4.00 1.77
CA PHE A 12 4.22 -3.75 3.16
C PHE A 12 4.49 -5.05 3.94
N ALA A 13 3.65 -6.07 3.74
CA ALA A 13 3.82 -7.39 4.36
C ALA A 13 5.04 -8.15 3.81
N THR A 14 5.27 -8.11 2.49
CA THR A 14 6.38 -8.80 1.81
C THR A 14 7.73 -8.25 2.26
N TRP A 15 7.83 -6.94 2.38
CA TRP A 15 9.06 -6.27 2.78
C TRP A 15 9.26 -6.26 4.30
N LYS A 16 8.27 -6.75 5.08
CA LYS A 16 8.22 -6.72 6.55
C LYS A 16 8.59 -5.34 7.13
N LYS A 17 8.24 -4.28 6.39
CA LYS A 17 8.50 -2.91 6.78
C LYS A 17 7.17 -2.24 7.08
N ASP A 18 7.10 -1.63 8.26
CA ASP A 18 5.98 -0.77 8.64
C ASP A 18 5.96 0.53 7.85
N VAL A 19 7.07 0.93 7.24
CA VAL A 19 7.19 2.17 6.47
C VAL A 19 7.77 1.87 5.10
N LEU A 20 7.07 2.33 4.06
CA LEU A 20 7.55 2.31 2.68
C LEU A 20 7.46 3.70 2.09
N ASP A 21 8.40 4.02 1.23
CA ASP A 21 8.32 5.17 0.36
C ASP A 21 7.40 4.90 -0.83
N LEU A 22 6.79 5.97 -1.34
CA LEU A 22 5.88 5.94 -2.47
C LEU A 22 6.56 5.39 -3.74
N HIS A 23 7.86 5.62 -3.89
CA HIS A 23 8.63 5.12 -5.03
C HIS A 23 8.64 3.58 -5.05
N THR A 24 8.86 2.95 -3.89
CA THR A 24 8.81 1.49 -3.73
C THR A 24 7.41 0.94 -4.02
N LEU A 25 6.35 1.67 -3.62
CA LEU A 25 4.97 1.28 -3.94
C LEU A 25 4.68 1.34 -5.44
N PHE A 26 5.25 2.32 -6.16
CA PHE A 26 5.17 2.38 -7.61
C PHE A 26 5.92 1.24 -8.29
N GLU A 27 7.07 0.84 -7.78
CA GLU A 27 7.79 -0.33 -8.31
C GLU A 27 6.97 -1.62 -8.14
N ALA A 28 6.25 -1.76 -7.03
CA ALA A 28 5.38 -2.91 -6.79
C ALA A 28 4.09 -2.89 -7.64
N GLY A 29 3.48 -1.72 -7.85
CA GLY A 29 2.22 -1.58 -8.60
C GLY A 29 2.37 -1.42 -10.11
N GLY A 30 3.60 -1.29 -10.62
CA GLY A 30 3.92 -1.24 -12.04
C GLY A 30 4.53 0.09 -12.51
N ASN A 31 5.42 0.01 -13.49
CA ASN A 31 6.26 1.14 -13.91
C ASN A 31 5.57 2.10 -14.92
N ASP A 32 4.38 1.78 -15.40
CA ASP A 32 3.64 2.64 -16.32
C ASP A 32 3.05 3.88 -15.64
N PRO A 33 2.97 5.03 -16.32
CA PRO A 33 2.44 6.27 -15.75
C PRO A 33 0.99 6.11 -15.26
N ALA A 34 0.16 5.33 -15.96
CA ALA A 34 -1.20 5.01 -15.53
C ALA A 34 -1.23 4.17 -14.24
N SER A 35 -0.30 3.23 -14.08
CA SER A 35 -0.19 2.39 -12.89
C SER A 35 0.25 3.22 -11.68
N ARG A 36 1.21 4.14 -11.86
CA ARG A 36 1.62 5.08 -10.81
C ARG A 36 0.46 5.93 -10.31
N THR A 37 -0.35 6.49 -11.20
CA THR A 37 -1.54 7.26 -10.79
C THR A 37 -2.53 6.41 -10.01
N ARG A 38 -2.74 5.15 -10.41
CA ARG A 38 -3.63 4.23 -9.66
C ARG A 38 -3.09 3.87 -8.29
N VAL A 39 -1.78 3.59 -8.18
CA VAL A 39 -1.14 3.34 -6.88
C VAL A 39 -1.29 4.55 -5.97
N PHE A 40 -1.09 5.75 -6.49
CA PHE A 40 -1.24 6.98 -5.72
C PHE A 40 -2.68 7.16 -5.21
N ASP A 41 -3.67 6.97 -6.08
CA ASP A 41 -5.09 7.05 -5.73
C ASP A 41 -5.46 6.05 -4.63
N ILE A 42 -4.95 4.81 -4.74
CA ILE A 42 -5.12 3.77 -3.73
C ILE A 42 -4.44 4.16 -2.41
N VAL A 43 -3.21 4.65 -2.44
CA VAL A 43 -2.51 5.08 -1.23
C VAL A 43 -3.26 6.21 -0.53
N GLU A 44 -3.73 7.21 -1.27
CA GLU A 44 -4.59 8.28 -0.72
C GLU A 44 -5.88 7.71 -0.12
N GLN A 45 -6.53 6.77 -0.80
CA GLN A 45 -7.71 6.11 -0.26
C GLN A 45 -7.40 5.37 1.04
N LEU A 46 -6.32 4.59 1.08
CA LEU A 46 -5.88 3.85 2.27
C LEU A 46 -5.54 4.80 3.44
N VAL A 47 -4.97 5.97 3.15
CA VAL A 47 -4.73 7.02 4.16
C VAL A 47 -6.06 7.57 4.69
N ARG A 48 -7.01 7.89 3.80
CA ARG A 48 -8.35 8.36 4.19
C ARG A 48 -9.11 7.34 5.03
N GLU A 49 -8.95 6.06 4.72
CA GLU A 49 -9.57 4.95 5.46
C GLU A 49 -8.84 4.61 6.78
N GLY A 50 -7.68 5.24 7.04
CA GLY A 50 -6.85 5.03 8.23
C GLY A 50 -6.06 3.72 8.23
N LEU A 51 -5.91 3.08 7.06
CA LEU A 51 -5.09 1.88 6.84
C LEU A 51 -3.60 2.26 6.68
N LEU A 52 -3.34 3.41 6.09
CA LEU A 52 -2.02 4.01 5.99
C LEU A 52 -1.99 5.35 6.75
N LYS A 53 -0.78 5.73 7.17
CA LYS A 53 -0.49 7.03 7.77
C LYS A 53 0.62 7.68 6.99
N GLU A 54 0.36 8.86 6.44
CA GLU A 54 1.41 9.68 5.84
C GLU A 54 2.36 10.18 6.93
N LEU A 55 3.66 9.91 6.77
CA LEU A 55 4.73 10.41 7.63
C LEU A 55 5.39 11.68 7.07
N GLY A 56 5.09 12.02 5.83
CA GLY A 56 5.67 13.14 5.07
C GLY A 56 6.83 12.70 4.19
N ASN A 57 7.14 13.51 3.16
CA ASN A 57 8.22 13.28 2.20
C ASN A 57 8.08 11.94 1.44
N ASP A 58 6.87 11.65 0.96
CA ASP A 58 6.51 10.41 0.25
C ASP A 58 6.61 9.12 1.08
N PHE A 59 6.72 9.21 2.42
CA PHE A 59 6.72 8.04 3.29
C PHE A 59 5.33 7.74 3.85
N TYR A 60 4.93 6.47 3.74
CA TYR A 60 3.67 5.95 4.27
C TYR A 60 3.95 4.83 5.27
N ALA A 61 3.33 4.92 6.43
CA ALA A 61 3.35 3.90 7.46
C ALA A 61 2.08 3.06 7.45
N LEU A 62 2.23 1.73 7.52
CA LEU A 62 1.13 0.82 7.74
C LEU A 62 0.62 0.97 9.17
N THR A 63 -0.69 1.18 9.32
CA THR A 63 -1.32 1.19 10.64
C THR A 63 -1.67 -0.23 11.08
N GLU A 64 -2.02 -0.43 12.35
CA GLU A 64 -2.54 -1.72 12.84
C GLU A 64 -3.75 -2.20 12.03
N LYS A 65 -4.60 -1.27 11.57
CA LYS A 65 -5.74 -1.56 10.69
C LYS A 65 -5.27 -2.00 9.30
N GLY A 66 -4.27 -1.31 8.73
CA GLY A 66 -3.65 -1.68 7.45
C GLY A 66 -3.00 -3.06 7.51
N ARG A 67 -2.34 -3.38 8.62
CA ARG A 67 -1.73 -4.68 8.88
C ARG A 67 -2.76 -5.80 8.92
N ALA A 68 -3.85 -5.62 9.67
CA ALA A 68 -4.95 -6.59 9.70
C ALA A 68 -5.57 -6.81 8.32
N ALA A 69 -5.72 -5.74 7.51
CA ALA A 69 -6.21 -5.85 6.13
C ALA A 69 -5.22 -6.58 5.21
N ALA A 70 -3.91 -6.32 5.35
CA ALA A 70 -2.87 -6.99 4.58
C ALA A 70 -2.74 -8.48 4.94
N GLU A 71 -2.85 -8.82 6.22
CA GLU A 71 -2.81 -10.21 6.70
C GLU A 71 -4.08 -10.99 6.36
N GLY A 72 -5.25 -10.35 6.47
CA GLY A 72 -6.53 -10.95 6.06
C GLY A 72 -6.57 -11.28 4.56
N ASN A 73 -5.83 -10.53 3.75
CA ASN A 73 -5.72 -10.75 2.32
C ASN A 73 -4.81 -11.94 1.95
N ARG A 74 -3.92 -12.37 2.85
CA ARG A 74 -3.04 -13.54 2.66
C ARG A 74 -3.73 -14.89 2.97
N ASN A 75 -4.97 -14.88 3.47
CA ASN A 75 -5.72 -16.07 3.86
C ASN A 75 -6.73 -16.58 2.82
N LEU A 76 -6.70 -16.05 1.59
CA LEU A 76 -7.60 -16.44 0.49
C LEU A 76 -6.89 -17.06 -0.72
N GLN A 77 -5.70 -17.67 -0.53
CA GLN A 77 -5.05 -18.52 -1.54
C GLN A 77 -5.36 -20.00 -1.32
#